data_AF-A0A6C0JSS6-F1
#
_entry.id   AF-A0A6C0JSS6-F1
#
_cell.length_a   1.000
_cell.length_b   1.000
_cell.length_c   1.000
_cell.angle_alpha   90.00
_cell.angle_beta   90.00
_cell.angle_gamma   90.00
#
_symmetry.space_group_name_H-M   'P 1'
#
loop_
_entity.id
_entity.type
_entity.pdbx_description
1 polymer ?
#
loop_
_entity_poly.entity_id
_entity_poly.type
_entity_poly.pdbx_seq_one_letter_code
_entity_poly.pdbx_strand_id
1 'polypeptide(L)'
;MPRKATATKKAEKKPVKESKTTNKASNAKASNAKTNKASNAKAKAKKEKVVEEVEPEVSDVEDNVEDSSSVKKRLVPTKETVATEFDDLVGVIDEEIARLRESPGKAKGVKFLRSLGKKVKSLRGHSVRVMKQKQKTNRKNNTNSGFLKPVIISKDMAKFTGWNPEELRSRVDVTKYICKYIRDNDLQNPEDRRQILADKKLAKLLEYSVDDDEKPLTYYRIQTYMKKHFTNPPKDE
;
A
#
# COMPACT_ATOMS: atom_id res chain seq x y z
N MET A 1 55.69 -71.13 -6.76
CA MET A 1 56.36 -72.03 -5.78
C MET A 1 57.78 -71.51 -5.56
N PRO A 2 58.44 -71.65 -4.39
CA PRO A 2 57.99 -72.08 -3.05
C PRO A 2 58.32 -71.02 -1.95
N ARG A 3 57.52 -70.98 -0.85
CA ARG A 3 57.86 -71.35 0.55
C ARG A 3 58.56 -70.24 1.36
N LYS A 4 57.83 -69.65 2.32
CA LYS A 4 57.72 -70.05 3.75
C LYS A 4 58.99 -69.71 4.53
N ALA A 5 58.84 -68.91 5.58
CA ALA A 5 58.94 -69.34 6.99
C ALA A 5 59.06 -68.09 7.91
N THR A 6 58.11 -67.94 8.84
CA THR A 6 58.29 -67.88 10.32
C THR A 6 59.02 -66.66 10.90
N ALA A 7 58.73 -66.12 12.08
CA ALA A 7 57.64 -66.11 13.04
C ALA A 7 58.12 -65.19 14.20
N THR A 8 57.18 -64.68 15.01
CA THR A 8 57.37 -64.12 16.38
C THR A 8 58.04 -62.72 16.49
N LYS A 9 57.71 -61.80 17.40
CA LYS A 9 56.77 -61.74 18.53
C LYS A 9 56.61 -60.26 18.98
N LYS A 10 55.38 -59.92 19.42
CA LYS A 10 55.01 -59.09 20.58
C LYS A 10 55.09 -57.54 20.56
N ALA A 11 54.00 -56.99 21.08
CA ALA A 11 53.82 -55.76 21.87
C ALA A 11 53.41 -54.46 21.15
N GLU A 12 52.10 -54.39 20.90
CA GLU A 12 51.11 -53.43 21.43
C GLU A 12 51.31 -51.89 21.34
N LYS A 13 50.17 -51.26 21.07
CA LYS A 13 49.96 -49.92 20.52
C LYS A 13 49.97 -48.79 21.57
N LYS A 14 50.49 -47.65 21.12
CA LYS A 14 50.12 -46.22 21.37
C LYS A 14 48.58 -45.96 21.38
N PRO A 15 48.03 -44.75 21.66
CA PRO A 15 48.64 -43.40 21.58
C PRO A 15 48.33 -42.41 22.73
N VAL A 16 49.23 -41.48 23.07
CA VAL A 16 49.39 -40.08 22.56
C VAL A 16 48.22 -39.15 22.91
N LYS A 17 48.50 -38.17 23.78
CA LYS A 17 47.71 -36.95 23.97
C LYS A 17 48.64 -35.73 23.85
N GLU A 18 48.09 -34.71 23.22
CA GLU A 18 48.71 -33.53 22.62
C GLU A 18 49.38 -32.56 23.59
N SER A 19 50.31 -31.80 23.04
CA SER A 19 51.06 -30.74 23.68
C SER A 19 50.75 -29.37 23.06
N LYS A 20 50.52 -28.40 23.96
CA LYS A 20 50.93 -26.98 23.94
C LYS A 20 50.11 -25.98 23.12
N THR A 21 49.34 -25.10 23.80
CA THR A 21 49.65 -23.68 24.20
C THR A 21 49.83 -22.74 23.01
N THR A 22 49.36 -21.49 22.93
CA THR A 22 48.94 -20.40 23.84
C THR A 22 48.37 -19.31 22.88
N ASN A 23 47.38 -18.45 23.16
CA ASN A 23 47.53 -17.26 24.00
C ASN A 23 46.19 -16.48 24.16
N LYS A 24 46.04 -15.95 25.38
CA LYS A 24 45.27 -14.78 25.91
C LYS A 24 45.28 -13.57 24.95
N ALA A 25 44.36 -12.59 24.90
CA ALA A 25 43.48 -11.93 25.89
C ALA A 25 42.47 -11.03 25.09
N SER A 26 41.16 -10.95 25.36
CA SER A 26 40.44 -10.01 26.27
C SER A 26 40.78 -8.52 26.05
N ASN A 27 39.92 -7.50 26.04
CA ASN A 27 38.48 -7.27 26.25
C ASN A 27 38.21 -5.75 26.04
N ALA A 28 36.93 -5.35 26.07
CA ALA A 28 36.37 -4.06 26.53
C ALA A 28 36.02 -2.95 25.51
N LYS A 29 34.70 -2.86 25.23
CA LYS A 29 33.76 -1.80 25.66
C LYS A 29 34.27 -0.34 25.61
N ALA A 30 33.66 0.46 24.73
CA ALA A 30 33.66 1.91 24.82
C ALA A 30 32.22 2.45 24.76
N SER A 31 31.92 3.30 25.73
CA SER A 31 30.70 4.05 25.92
C SER A 31 30.95 5.55 25.70
N ASN A 32 29.90 6.24 25.27
CA ASN A 32 29.57 7.64 25.56
C ASN A 32 30.16 8.74 24.65
N ALA A 33 29.25 9.42 23.93
CA ALA A 33 29.41 10.83 23.57
C ALA A 33 28.02 11.50 23.54
N LYS A 34 27.82 12.40 24.49
CA LYS A 34 26.66 13.29 24.64
C LYS A 34 27.09 14.66 24.11
N THR A 35 26.38 15.22 23.14
CA THR A 35 26.43 16.67 22.83
C THR A 35 25.02 17.21 22.55
N ASN A 36 24.76 18.37 23.14
CA ASN A 36 23.51 19.12 23.20
C ASN A 36 23.08 19.69 21.83
N LYS A 37 21.79 20.05 21.67
CA LYS A 37 21.31 21.46 21.56
C LYS A 37 19.81 21.58 21.19
N ALA A 38 19.13 22.45 21.95
CA ALA A 38 17.87 23.20 21.73
C ALA A 38 16.54 22.41 21.60
N SER A 39 15.70 22.33 22.63
CA SER A 39 14.88 23.37 23.31
C SER A 39 13.67 23.85 22.50
N ASN A 40 12.53 23.26 22.86
CA ASN A 40 11.17 23.71 22.62
C ASN A 40 10.92 25.05 23.34
N ALA A 41 10.47 26.08 22.62
CA ALA A 41 9.96 27.32 23.21
C ALA A 41 8.71 27.78 22.45
N LYS A 42 7.57 27.44 23.04
CA LYS A 42 6.22 27.89 22.70
C LYS A 42 6.02 29.27 23.32
N ALA A 43 6.08 30.33 22.53
CA ALA A 43 5.68 31.67 22.96
C ALA A 43 4.27 31.99 22.44
N LYS A 44 3.40 32.20 23.42
CA LYS A 44 1.99 32.53 23.37
C LYS A 44 1.86 34.05 23.27
N ALA A 45 1.16 34.57 22.25
CA ALA A 45 0.68 35.94 22.25
C ALA A 45 -0.81 35.93 21.95
N LYS A 46 -1.59 36.17 23.01
CA LYS A 46 -3.01 36.52 22.98
C LYS A 46 -3.21 37.83 22.22
N LYS A 47 -4.27 37.93 21.43
CA LYS A 47 -5.09 39.14 21.40
C LYS A 47 -6.55 38.74 21.17
N GLU A 48 -7.37 39.21 22.09
CA GLU A 48 -8.79 38.96 22.28
C GLU A 48 -9.43 40.35 22.38
N LYS A 49 -10.40 40.63 21.50
CA LYS A 49 -11.50 41.61 21.64
C LYS A 49 -12.38 41.45 20.37
N VAL A 50 -13.50 40.72 20.38
CA VAL A 50 -14.83 41.00 20.94
C VAL A 50 -15.56 42.14 20.22
N VAL A 51 -16.50 41.70 19.36
CA VAL A 51 -17.89 42.15 19.14
C VAL A 51 -18.13 43.58 18.66
N GLU A 52 -18.68 43.71 17.44
CA GLU A 52 -19.97 44.40 17.27
C GLU A 52 -20.70 43.90 16.02
N GLU A 53 -21.95 43.54 16.26
CA GLU A 53 -23.01 43.06 15.39
C GLU A 53 -23.85 44.27 15.00
N VAL A 54 -23.98 44.60 13.71
CA VAL A 54 -25.10 45.38 13.19
C VAL A 54 -25.41 44.94 11.76
N GLU A 55 -26.50 44.20 11.64
CA GLU A 55 -27.32 44.08 10.44
C GLU A 55 -28.02 45.42 10.18
N PRO A 56 -28.18 45.84 8.92
CA PRO A 56 -29.55 46.13 8.54
C PRO A 56 -29.95 45.57 7.17
N GLU A 57 -31.20 45.11 7.22
CA GLU A 57 -32.18 44.78 6.20
C GLU A 57 -32.26 45.76 5.00
N VAL A 58 -32.44 45.13 3.83
CA VAL A 58 -33.20 45.49 2.62
C VAL A 58 -33.30 46.93 2.10
N SER A 59 -32.94 47.09 0.82
CA SER A 59 -33.75 47.83 -0.15
C SER A 59 -33.45 47.36 -1.57
N ASP A 60 -34.39 46.60 -2.15
CA ASP A 60 -34.53 46.41 -3.60
C ASP A 60 -34.77 47.76 -4.28
N VAL A 61 -33.95 48.11 -5.26
CA VAL A 61 -34.39 48.85 -6.45
C VAL A 61 -33.62 48.29 -7.65
N GLU A 62 -34.34 47.54 -8.48
CA GLU A 62 -33.96 47.30 -9.88
C GLU A 62 -33.89 48.64 -10.60
N ASP A 63 -32.75 48.95 -11.23
CA ASP A 63 -32.79 49.72 -12.46
C ASP A 63 -31.69 49.21 -13.40
N ASN A 64 -32.12 48.84 -14.59
CA ASN A 64 -31.35 48.21 -15.65
C ASN A 64 -30.98 49.29 -16.65
N VAL A 65 -29.70 49.63 -16.76
CA VAL A 65 -29.16 50.28 -17.96
C VAL A 65 -27.82 49.65 -18.30
N GLU A 66 -27.81 48.99 -19.45
CA GLU A 66 -26.66 48.48 -20.17
C GLU A 66 -25.58 49.58 -20.33
N ASP A 67 -24.35 49.32 -19.87
CA ASP A 67 -23.18 49.89 -20.51
C ASP A 67 -22.03 48.88 -20.57
N SER A 68 -21.54 48.72 -21.80
CA SER A 68 -20.54 47.79 -22.25
C SER A 68 -19.15 48.30 -21.89
N SER A 69 -18.55 47.76 -20.83
CA SER A 69 -17.08 47.68 -20.73
C SER A 69 -16.64 46.60 -19.73
N SER A 70 -16.76 45.33 -20.12
CA SER A 70 -16.16 44.23 -19.34
C SER A 70 -14.64 44.26 -19.46
N VAL A 71 -14.00 44.94 -18.51
CA VAL A 71 -12.56 44.82 -18.25
C VAL A 71 -12.26 43.35 -17.97
N LYS A 72 -11.64 42.66 -18.93
CA LYS A 72 -11.20 41.27 -18.77
C LYS A 72 -10.23 41.20 -17.59
N LYS A 73 -10.72 40.79 -16.41
CA LYS A 73 -9.84 40.38 -15.31
C LYS A 73 -8.91 39.30 -15.87
N ARG A 74 -7.60 39.56 -15.87
CA ARG A 74 -6.59 38.55 -16.23
C ARG A 74 -6.74 37.39 -15.25
N LEU A 75 -7.35 36.30 -15.69
CA LEU A 75 -7.36 35.07 -14.89
C LEU A 75 -5.92 34.62 -14.73
N VAL A 76 -5.47 34.49 -13.49
CA VAL A 76 -4.17 33.88 -13.19
C VAL A 76 -4.31 32.39 -13.48
N PRO A 77 -3.50 31.82 -14.39
CA PRO A 77 -3.58 30.40 -14.69
C PRO A 77 -3.28 29.57 -13.43
N THR A 78 -4.26 28.80 -12.98
CA THR A 78 -4.09 27.81 -11.92
C THR A 78 -3.77 26.44 -12.53
N LYS A 79 -3.25 25.51 -11.73
CA LYS A 79 -2.92 24.16 -12.22
C LYS A 79 -4.14 23.41 -12.77
N GLU A 80 -5.31 23.67 -12.19
CA GLU A 80 -6.56 23.02 -12.62
C GLU A 80 -7.11 23.67 -13.89
N THR A 81 -7.06 25.01 -14.00
CA THR A 81 -7.52 25.70 -15.22
C THR A 81 -6.65 25.35 -16.42
N VAL A 82 -5.33 25.18 -16.25
CA VAL A 82 -4.47 24.73 -17.35
C VAL A 82 -4.81 23.30 -17.79
N ALA A 83 -5.19 22.43 -16.84
CA ALA A 83 -5.60 21.07 -17.19
C ALA A 83 -6.91 21.03 -17.98
N THR A 84 -7.90 21.86 -17.62
CA THR A 84 -9.17 21.98 -18.35
C THR A 84 -8.96 22.59 -19.73
N GLU A 85 -8.11 23.62 -19.87
CA GLU A 85 -7.77 24.21 -21.17
C GLU A 85 -7.17 23.20 -22.15
N PHE A 86 -6.34 22.27 -21.66
CA PHE A 86 -5.82 21.17 -22.48
C PHE A 86 -6.92 20.20 -22.92
N ASP A 87 -7.88 19.90 -22.04
CA ASP A 87 -8.98 18.99 -22.33
C ASP A 87 -9.96 19.62 -23.32
N ASP A 88 -10.24 20.92 -23.20
CA ASP A 88 -11.05 21.70 -24.14
C ASP A 88 -10.39 21.76 -25.53
N LEU A 89 -9.09 22.02 -25.60
CA LEU A 89 -8.34 22.04 -26.86
C LEU A 89 -8.37 20.68 -27.56
N VAL A 90 -8.27 19.58 -26.80
CA VAL A 90 -8.42 18.23 -27.33
C VAL A 90 -9.84 18.00 -27.86
N GLY A 91 -10.86 18.49 -27.14
CA GLY A 91 -12.26 18.43 -27.56
C GLY A 91 -12.49 19.11 -28.91
N VAL A 92 -12.02 20.35 -29.08
CA VAL A 92 -12.12 21.10 -30.34
C VAL A 92 -11.43 20.36 -31.51
N ILE A 93 -10.28 19.74 -31.26
CA ILE A 93 -9.59 18.92 -32.28
C ILE A 93 -10.42 17.69 -32.65
N ASP A 94 -11.02 17.01 -31.68
CA ASP A 94 -11.82 15.81 -31.90
C ASP A 94 -13.15 16.14 -32.61
N GLU A 95 -13.79 17.28 -32.31
CA GLU A 95 -14.96 17.83 -33.02
C GLU A 95 -14.64 18.17 -34.48
N GLU A 96 -13.52 18.84 -34.73
CA GLU A 96 -13.10 19.18 -36.11
C GLU A 96 -12.73 17.92 -36.91
N ILE A 97 -12.16 16.91 -36.25
CA ILE A 97 -11.96 15.58 -36.85
C ILE A 97 -13.31 14.95 -37.24
N ALA A 98 -14.35 15.08 -36.41
CA ALA A 98 -15.67 14.55 -36.71
C ALA A 98 -16.28 15.25 -37.94
N ARG A 99 -16.27 16.59 -37.97
CA ARG A 99 -16.74 17.39 -39.12
C ARG A 99 -16.03 17.02 -40.42
N LEU A 100 -14.71 16.84 -40.38
CA LEU A 100 -13.93 16.50 -41.58
C LEU A 100 -14.11 15.07 -42.06
N ARG A 101 -14.70 14.17 -41.26
CA ARG A 101 -15.05 12.81 -41.72
C ARG A 101 -16.32 12.76 -42.55
N GLU A 102 -17.21 13.73 -42.38
CA GLU A 102 -18.47 13.83 -43.13
C GLU A 102 -18.25 14.39 -44.55
N SER A 103 -17.10 15.04 -44.80
CA SER A 103 -16.73 15.58 -46.11
C SER A 103 -15.92 14.56 -46.94
N PRO A 104 -16.37 14.16 -48.14
CA PRO A 104 -15.61 13.23 -48.98
C PRO A 104 -14.32 13.89 -49.49
N GLY A 105 -13.17 13.25 -49.25
CA GLY A 105 -11.87 13.59 -49.88
C GLY A 105 -10.77 14.16 -48.98
N LYS A 106 -10.99 14.37 -47.67
CA LYS A 106 -10.01 15.07 -46.79
C LYS A 106 -9.22 14.18 -45.81
N ALA A 107 -8.93 12.93 -46.18
CA ALA A 107 -8.20 11.97 -45.33
C ALA A 107 -6.83 12.48 -44.81
N LYS A 108 -6.16 13.39 -45.53
CA LYS A 108 -4.89 14.01 -45.10
C LYS A 108 -5.08 14.99 -43.93
N GLY A 109 -6.15 15.79 -43.93
CA GLY A 109 -6.46 16.75 -42.85
C GLY A 109 -6.79 16.05 -41.53
N VAL A 110 -7.57 14.96 -41.61
CA VAL A 110 -7.90 14.13 -40.43
C VAL A 110 -6.65 13.48 -39.83
N LYS A 111 -5.70 13.02 -40.66
CA LYS A 111 -4.41 12.47 -40.18
C LYS A 111 -3.57 13.53 -39.46
N PHE A 112 -3.51 14.75 -39.99
CA PHE A 112 -2.82 15.87 -39.36
C PHE A 112 -3.43 16.20 -37.99
N LEU A 113 -4.75 16.38 -37.92
CA LEU A 113 -5.45 16.68 -36.66
C LEU A 113 -5.29 15.58 -35.62
N ARG A 114 -5.33 14.31 -36.03
CA ARG A 114 -5.04 13.18 -35.11
C ARG A 114 -3.61 13.24 -34.58
N SER A 115 -2.64 13.62 -35.42
CA SER A 115 -1.24 13.83 -35.00
C SER A 115 -1.11 15.01 -34.03
N LEU A 116 -1.80 16.12 -34.32
CA LEU A 116 -1.87 17.30 -33.46
C LEU A 116 -2.46 16.94 -32.09
N GLY A 117 -3.62 16.27 -32.06
CA GLY A 117 -4.27 15.83 -30.82
C GLY A 117 -3.39 14.91 -29.97
N LYS A 118 -2.59 14.03 -30.61
CA LYS A 118 -1.58 13.22 -29.90
C LYS A 118 -0.48 14.08 -29.28
N LYS A 119 0.05 15.08 -30.00
CA LYS A 119 1.08 15.99 -29.49
C LYS A 119 0.55 16.84 -28.32
N VAL A 120 -0.68 17.34 -28.41
CA VAL A 120 -1.36 18.07 -27.33
C VAL A 120 -1.56 17.19 -26.09
N LYS A 121 -2.04 15.95 -26.27
CA LYS A 121 -2.16 14.96 -25.16
C LYS A 121 -0.80 14.67 -24.51
N SER A 122 0.27 14.56 -25.30
CA SER A 122 1.63 14.39 -24.78
C SER A 122 2.09 15.62 -24.00
N LEU A 123 1.82 16.82 -24.51
CA LEU A 123 2.17 18.09 -23.86
C LEU A 123 1.45 18.25 -22.52
N ARG A 124 0.15 17.89 -22.45
CA ARG A 124 -0.61 17.81 -21.19
C ARG A 124 0.09 16.89 -20.19
N GLY A 125 0.49 15.69 -20.62
CA GLY A 125 1.22 14.73 -19.77
C GLY A 125 2.54 15.28 -19.23
N HIS A 126 3.31 15.98 -20.07
CA HIS A 126 4.56 16.63 -19.66
C HIS A 126 4.31 17.79 -18.70
N SER A 127 3.33 18.65 -19.00
CA SER A 127 2.91 19.79 -18.20
C SER A 127 2.50 19.37 -16.78
N VAL A 128 1.61 18.37 -16.66
CA VAL A 128 1.18 17.79 -15.38
C VAL A 128 2.36 17.26 -14.57
N ARG A 129 3.32 16.60 -15.22
CA ARG A 129 4.51 16.05 -14.57
C ARG A 129 5.42 17.16 -14.04
N VAL A 130 5.64 18.22 -14.82
CA VAL A 130 6.42 19.41 -14.41
C VAL A 130 5.74 20.15 -13.25
N MET A 131 4.42 20.28 -13.29
CA MET A 131 3.63 20.95 -12.24
C MET A 131 3.49 20.13 -10.94
N LYS A 132 4.04 18.90 -10.91
CA LYS A 132 3.92 17.92 -9.81
C LYS A 132 2.47 17.71 -9.36
N GLN A 133 1.52 17.83 -10.27
CA GLN A 133 0.11 17.63 -9.95
C GLN A 133 -0.13 16.12 -9.85
N LYS A 134 -0.41 15.64 -8.63
CA LYS A 134 -0.77 14.24 -8.40
C LYS A 134 -2.09 13.97 -9.09
N GLN A 135 -2.02 13.36 -10.27
CA GLN A 135 -3.22 12.92 -10.98
C GLN A 135 -3.99 11.96 -10.06
N LYS A 136 -5.22 12.33 -9.71
CA LYS A 136 -6.15 11.40 -9.06
C LYS A 136 -6.44 10.32 -10.10
N THR A 137 -5.74 9.21 -10.01
CA THR A 137 -6.02 8.09 -10.90
C THR A 137 -7.38 7.54 -10.49
N ASN A 138 -8.42 7.80 -11.30
CA ASN A 138 -9.71 7.10 -11.20
C ASN A 138 -9.56 5.66 -11.70
N ARG A 139 -8.56 4.92 -11.19
CA ARG A 139 -8.51 3.47 -11.35
C ARG A 139 -9.68 2.94 -10.53
N LYS A 140 -10.77 2.59 -11.20
CA LYS A 140 -11.84 1.78 -10.59
C LYS A 140 -11.16 0.57 -9.97
N ASN A 141 -11.41 0.33 -8.69
CA ASN A 141 -10.91 -0.86 -8.01
C ASN A 141 -11.35 -2.07 -8.84
N ASN A 142 -10.40 -2.83 -9.38
CA ASN A 142 -10.71 -3.98 -10.20
C ASN A 142 -11.31 -5.05 -9.29
N THR A 143 -12.65 -5.13 -9.29
CA THR A 143 -13.41 -6.10 -8.50
C THR A 143 -13.23 -7.52 -9.04
N ASN A 144 -12.78 -7.68 -10.29
CA ASN A 144 -12.49 -8.97 -10.92
C ASN A 144 -11.07 -9.49 -10.60
N SER A 145 -10.53 -9.15 -9.44
CA SER A 145 -9.27 -9.72 -8.96
C SER A 145 -9.52 -11.14 -8.46
N GLY A 146 -8.68 -12.11 -8.84
CA GLY A 146 -8.79 -13.50 -8.36
C GLY A 146 -8.72 -13.63 -6.82
N PHE A 147 -8.19 -12.63 -6.12
CA PHE A 147 -8.18 -12.58 -4.66
C PHE A 147 -9.54 -12.21 -4.04
N LEU A 148 -10.41 -11.54 -4.81
CA LEU A 148 -11.78 -11.20 -4.44
C LEU A 148 -12.79 -12.30 -4.83
N LYS A 149 -12.32 -13.41 -5.41
CA LYS A 149 -13.18 -14.54 -5.76
C LYS A 149 -13.88 -15.07 -4.50
N PRO A 150 -15.22 -15.26 -4.51
CA PRO A 150 -15.93 -15.89 -3.41
C PRO A 150 -15.51 -17.35 -3.23
N VAL A 151 -15.27 -17.77 -1.99
CA VAL A 151 -14.81 -19.12 -1.61
C VAL A 151 -15.62 -19.60 -0.39
N ILE A 152 -15.80 -20.91 -0.27
CA ILE A 152 -16.45 -21.51 0.90
C ILE A 152 -15.48 -21.49 2.08
N ILE A 153 -15.99 -21.15 3.25
CA ILE A 153 -15.23 -21.10 4.49
C ILE A 153 -15.57 -22.31 5.37
N SER A 154 -14.56 -22.88 6.04
CA SER A 154 -14.78 -23.95 7.03
C SER A 154 -15.65 -23.51 8.22
N LYS A 155 -16.33 -24.47 8.87
CA LYS A 155 -17.18 -24.21 10.04
C LYS A 155 -16.47 -23.49 11.18
N ASP A 156 -15.19 -23.79 11.44
CA ASP A 156 -14.47 -23.18 12.56
C ASP A 156 -14.07 -21.73 12.29
N MET A 157 -13.76 -21.41 11.04
CA MET A 157 -13.54 -20.03 10.61
C MET A 157 -14.85 -19.23 10.66
N ALA A 158 -15.98 -19.82 10.24
CA ALA A 158 -17.30 -19.19 10.36
C ALA A 158 -17.69 -18.92 11.82
N LYS A 159 -17.44 -19.86 12.74
CA LYS A 159 -17.63 -19.66 14.19
C LYS A 159 -16.76 -18.52 14.75
N PHE A 160 -15.53 -18.38 14.27
CA PHE A 160 -14.63 -17.32 14.72
C PHE A 160 -15.05 -15.94 14.21
N THR A 161 -15.53 -15.84 12.97
CA THR A 161 -15.96 -14.58 12.37
C THR A 161 -17.41 -14.21 12.72
N GLY A 162 -18.19 -15.15 13.26
CA GLY A 162 -19.63 -15.01 13.46
C GLY A 162 -20.42 -14.96 12.14
N TRP A 163 -19.87 -15.54 11.08
CA TRP A 163 -20.53 -15.59 9.77
C TRP A 163 -21.24 -16.92 9.56
N ASN A 164 -22.12 -16.96 8.56
CA ASN A 164 -22.80 -18.20 8.20
C ASN A 164 -21.80 -19.13 7.48
N PRO A 165 -21.75 -20.44 7.82
CA PRO A 165 -20.82 -21.38 7.20
C PRO A 165 -21.11 -21.64 5.72
N GLU A 166 -22.33 -21.37 5.27
CA GLU A 166 -22.77 -21.51 3.88
C GLU A 166 -22.50 -20.24 3.05
N GLU A 167 -22.13 -19.12 3.70
CA GLU A 167 -21.88 -17.87 3.00
C GLU A 167 -20.50 -17.87 2.34
N LEU A 168 -20.47 -17.56 1.03
CA LEU A 168 -19.22 -17.42 0.30
C LEU A 168 -18.57 -16.08 0.62
N ARG A 169 -17.27 -16.11 0.91
CA ARG A 169 -16.48 -14.90 1.19
C ARG A 169 -15.15 -14.95 0.46
N SER A 170 -14.62 -13.77 0.18
CA SER A 170 -13.30 -13.68 -0.42
C SER A 170 -12.20 -13.93 0.63
N ARG A 171 -11.06 -14.45 0.18
CA ARG A 171 -9.87 -14.59 1.03
C ARG A 171 -9.42 -13.24 1.60
N VAL A 172 -9.62 -12.16 0.85
CA VAL A 172 -9.30 -10.79 1.27
C VAL A 172 -10.13 -10.36 2.46
N ASP A 173 -11.43 -10.68 2.48
CA ASP A 173 -12.33 -10.26 3.55
C ASP A 173 -12.03 -10.99 4.86
N VAL A 174 -11.78 -12.30 4.80
CA VAL A 174 -11.34 -13.08 5.98
C VAL A 174 -10.02 -12.55 6.52
N THR A 175 -9.05 -12.28 5.66
CA THR A 175 -7.73 -11.77 6.08
C THR A 175 -7.87 -10.39 6.73
N LYS A 176 -8.70 -9.50 6.16
CA LYS A 176 -9.00 -8.19 6.76
C LYS A 176 -9.66 -8.33 8.13
N TYR A 177 -10.60 -9.26 8.27
CA TYR A 177 -11.26 -9.52 9.54
C TYR A 177 -10.25 -9.96 10.61
N ILE A 178 -9.38 -10.93 10.31
CA ILE A 178 -8.36 -11.40 11.26
C ILE A 178 -7.35 -10.30 11.59
N CYS A 179 -6.89 -9.52 10.60
CA CYS A 179 -6.02 -8.37 10.84
C CYS A 179 -6.69 -7.27 11.68
N LYS A 180 -8.02 -7.13 11.58
CA LYS A 180 -8.79 -6.24 12.44
C LYS A 180 -8.88 -6.82 13.85
N TYR A 181 -9.25 -8.09 14.00
CA TYR A 181 -9.32 -8.80 15.28
C TYR A 181 -8.00 -8.71 16.07
N ILE A 182 -6.86 -8.94 15.40
CA ILE A 182 -5.53 -8.86 16.03
C ILE A 182 -5.24 -7.46 16.56
N ARG A 183 -5.69 -6.41 15.86
CA ARG A 183 -5.52 -5.01 16.29
C ARG A 183 -6.50 -4.63 17.40
N ASP A 184 -7.75 -5.02 17.27
CA ASP A 184 -8.81 -4.68 18.23
C ASP A 184 -8.60 -5.35 19.60
N ASN A 185 -7.89 -6.49 19.64
CA ASN A 185 -7.53 -7.20 20.86
C ASN A 185 -6.06 -6.99 21.28
N ASP A 186 -5.34 -6.06 20.66
CA ASP A 186 -3.93 -5.74 20.94
C ASP A 186 -3.00 -6.98 21.03
N LEU A 187 -3.21 -7.95 20.13
CA LEU A 187 -2.47 -9.23 20.12
C LEU A 187 -1.08 -9.11 19.47
N GLN A 188 -0.63 -7.90 19.13
CA GLN A 188 0.73 -7.70 18.61
C GLN A 188 1.71 -7.58 19.76
N ASN A 189 2.87 -8.24 19.65
CA ASN A 189 3.93 -8.09 20.63
C ASN A 189 4.46 -6.63 20.59
N PRO A 190 4.51 -5.91 21.73
CA PRO A 190 5.00 -4.53 21.78
C PRO A 190 6.48 -4.39 21.41
N GLU A 191 7.29 -5.42 21.67
CA GLU A 191 8.73 -5.44 21.37
C GLU A 191 9.02 -5.75 19.89
N ASP A 192 8.26 -6.68 19.30
CA ASP A 192 8.33 -7.02 17.88
C ASP A 192 6.94 -7.18 17.28
N ARG A 193 6.44 -6.12 16.64
CA ARG A 193 5.11 -6.09 16.01
C ARG A 193 4.92 -7.08 14.86
N ARG A 194 5.98 -7.78 14.43
CA ARG A 194 5.87 -8.88 13.47
C ARG A 194 5.32 -10.13 14.13
N GLN A 195 5.50 -10.28 15.44
CA GLN A 195 5.06 -11.40 16.24
C GLN A 195 3.66 -11.13 16.82
N ILE A 196 2.83 -12.16 16.78
CA ILE A 196 1.44 -12.11 17.19
C ILE A 196 1.27 -13.09 18.34
N LEU A 197 0.86 -12.56 19.49
CA LEU A 197 0.52 -13.33 20.68
C LEU A 197 -0.90 -13.84 20.52
N ALA A 198 -1.05 -15.06 19.98
CA ALA A 198 -2.36 -15.64 19.73
C ALA A 198 -3.13 -15.82 21.04
N ASP A 199 -4.36 -15.31 21.07
CA ASP A 199 -5.30 -15.62 22.14
C ASP A 199 -5.89 -17.03 21.95
N LYS A 200 -6.61 -17.53 22.96
CA LYS A 200 -7.19 -18.88 22.92
C LYS A 200 -8.10 -19.11 21.70
N LYS A 201 -8.80 -18.06 21.23
CA LYS A 201 -9.70 -18.15 20.07
C LYS A 201 -8.92 -18.24 18.77
N LEU A 202 -7.92 -17.37 18.56
CA LEU A 202 -7.09 -17.38 17.37
C LEU A 202 -6.19 -18.63 17.31
N ALA A 203 -5.64 -19.06 18.44
CA ALA A 203 -4.86 -20.29 18.55
C ALA A 203 -5.68 -21.53 18.16
N LYS A 204 -6.92 -21.62 18.66
CA LYS A 204 -7.84 -22.71 18.30
C LYS A 204 -8.21 -22.72 16.82
N LEU A 205 -8.41 -21.54 16.23
CA LEU A 205 -8.70 -21.43 14.80
C LEU A 205 -7.50 -21.87 13.94
N LEU A 206 -6.29 -21.48 14.33
CA LEU A 206 -5.08 -21.73 13.55
C LEU A 206 -4.45 -23.09 13.85
N GLU A 207 -4.99 -23.85 14.82
CA GLU A 207 -4.38 -25.07 15.36
C GLU A 207 -2.92 -24.83 15.79
N TYR A 208 -2.67 -23.66 16.41
CA TYR A 208 -1.33 -23.19 16.77
C TYR A 208 -1.11 -23.32 18.28
N SER A 209 0.00 -23.96 18.66
CA SER A 209 0.49 -24.05 20.03
C SER A 209 1.83 -23.35 20.15
N VAL A 210 2.02 -22.56 21.21
CA VAL A 210 3.31 -21.86 21.45
C VAL A 210 4.44 -22.86 21.72
N ASP A 211 4.12 -24.01 22.31
CA ASP A 211 5.11 -25.03 22.71
C ASP A 211 5.50 -25.97 21.56
N ASP A 212 4.60 -26.22 20.62
CA ASP A 212 4.82 -27.18 19.52
C ASP A 212 5.49 -26.52 18.29
N ASP A 213 5.33 -25.20 18.12
CA ASP A 213 5.83 -24.47 16.96
C ASP A 213 7.15 -23.75 17.25
N GLU A 214 8.25 -24.21 16.63
CA GLU A 214 9.60 -23.65 16.78
C GLU A 214 9.75 -22.15 16.44
N LYS A 215 8.78 -21.58 15.73
CA LYS A 215 8.84 -20.21 15.19
C LYS A 215 7.72 -19.35 15.76
N PRO A 216 7.91 -18.03 15.89
CA PRO A 216 6.85 -17.14 16.33
C PRO A 216 5.72 -17.07 15.30
N LEU A 217 4.50 -16.82 15.77
CA LEU A 217 3.36 -16.56 14.90
C LEU A 217 3.48 -15.18 14.27
N THR A 218 3.43 -15.10 12.95
CA THR A 218 3.49 -13.85 12.18
C THR A 218 2.34 -13.81 11.18
N TYR A 219 1.99 -12.64 10.62
CA TYR A 219 0.93 -12.52 9.61
C TYR A 219 1.12 -13.48 8.42
N TYR A 220 2.37 -13.70 7.99
CA TYR A 220 2.69 -14.66 6.93
C TYR A 220 2.33 -16.10 7.31
N ARG A 221 2.62 -16.50 8.56
CA ARG A 221 2.27 -17.84 9.04
C ARG A 221 0.77 -17.99 9.24
N ILE A 222 0.09 -16.99 9.79
CA ILE A 222 -1.38 -16.97 9.90
C ILE A 222 -2.01 -17.26 8.54
N GLN A 223 -1.56 -16.58 7.47
CA GLN A 223 -2.07 -16.82 6.12
C GLN A 223 -1.84 -18.27 5.63
N THR A 224 -0.76 -18.91 6.07
CA THR A 224 -0.44 -20.31 5.74
C THR A 224 -1.40 -21.26 6.43
N TYR A 225 -1.63 -21.11 7.75
CA TYR A 225 -2.61 -21.91 8.50
C TYR A 225 -4.03 -21.72 7.98
N MET A 226 -4.40 -20.48 7.68
CA MET A 226 -5.70 -20.14 7.11
C MET A 226 -5.99 -20.85 5.78
N LYS A 227 -4.96 -21.25 5.01
CA LYS A 227 -5.15 -21.91 3.71
C LYS A 227 -6.02 -23.17 3.81
N LYS A 228 -5.95 -23.90 4.93
CA LYS A 228 -6.74 -25.12 5.18
C LYS A 228 -8.24 -24.84 5.31
N HIS A 229 -8.60 -23.62 5.71
CA HIS A 229 -9.99 -23.23 5.98
C HIS A 229 -10.74 -22.71 4.75
N PHE A 230 -10.10 -22.68 3.59
CA PHE A 230 -10.69 -22.27 2.32
C PHE A 230 -10.82 -23.47 1.39
N THR A 231 -12.05 -23.79 1.01
CA THR A 231 -12.34 -24.82 0.01
C THR A 231 -12.91 -24.18 -1.23
N ASN A 232 -12.42 -24.60 -2.41
CA ASN A 232 -12.97 -24.08 -3.66
C ASN A 232 -14.48 -24.41 -3.70
N PRO A 233 -15.33 -23.45 -4.12
CA PRO A 233 -16.73 -23.77 -4.36
C PRO A 233 -16.82 -24.90 -5.40
N PRO A 234 -17.84 -25.77 -5.33
CA PRO A 234 -18.09 -26.73 -6.39
C PRO A 234 -18.15 -25.96 -7.71
N LYS A 235 -17.48 -26.49 -8.75
CA LYS A 235 -17.61 -25.93 -10.08
C LYS A 235 -19.03 -26.24 -10.53
N ASP A 236 -19.85 -25.20 -10.70
CA ASP A 236 -21.08 -25.34 -11.47
C ASP A 236 -20.64 -25.72 -12.90
N GLU A 237 -20.91 -26.97 -13.30
CA GLU A 237 -20.75 -27.47 -14.67
C GLU A 237 -21.81 -26.88 -15.60
#